data_AF-A0A6I2ZTG9-F1
#
_entry.id   AF-A0A6I2ZTG9-F1
#
_cell.length_a   1.000
_cell.length_b   1.000
_cell.length_c   1.000
_cell.angle_alpha   90.00
_cell.angle_beta   90.00
_cell.angle_gamma   90.00
#
_symmetry.space_group_name_H-M   'P 1'
#
loop_
_entity.id
_entity.type
_entity.pdbx_description
1 polymer ?
#
loop_
_entity_poly.entity_id
_entity_poly.type
_entity_poly.pdbx_seq_one_letter_code
_entity_poly.pdbx_strand_id
1 'polypeptide(L)'
;MARLAVLGAGSWGTAFAQIAADAGNDVVIWGRDEFIVESITNEHVNPAFHPGLKLPTSVWASTNVATVLRGADIVVLAIQAQVLRSRLVEWREH
;
A
#
# COMPACT_ATOMS: atom_id res chain seq x y z
N MET A 1 -15.97 0.37 -8.79
CA MET A 1 -15.05 -0.14 -7.76
C MET A 1 -13.79 -0.56 -8.49
N ALA A 2 -12.67 0.13 -8.22
CA ALA A 2 -11.38 -0.16 -8.83
C ALA A 2 -10.44 -0.79 -7.80
N ARG A 3 -9.44 -1.53 -8.27
CA ARG A 3 -8.36 -2.05 -7.43
C ARG A 3 -7.14 -1.13 -7.52
N LEU A 4 -6.72 -0.61 -6.37
CA LEU A 4 -5.60 0.33 -6.28
C LEU A 4 -4.39 -0.34 -5.64
N ALA A 5 -3.24 -0.25 -6.31
CA ALA A 5 -1.95 -0.61 -5.76
C ALA A 5 -1.24 0.66 -5.25
N VAL A 6 -1.04 0.77 -3.94
CA VAL A 6 -0.30 1.87 -3.32
C VAL A 6 1.10 1.39 -2.98
N LEU A 7 2.08 1.82 -3.76
CA LEU A 7 3.48 1.44 -3.56
C LEU A 7 4.12 2.35 -2.51
N GLY A 8 4.04 1.93 -1.25
CA GLY A 8 4.64 2.61 -0.10
C GLY A 8 3.76 2.56 1.15
N ALA A 9 4.20 1.85 2.19
CA ALA A 9 3.54 1.77 3.50
C ALA A 9 3.96 2.89 4.49
N GLY A 10 4.37 4.05 3.96
CA GLY A 10 4.70 5.23 4.76
C GLY A 10 3.46 6.06 5.11
N SER A 11 3.64 7.13 5.89
CA SER A 11 2.53 8.00 6.31
C SER A 11 1.62 8.44 5.16
N TRP A 12 2.18 8.95 4.05
CA TRP A 12 1.37 9.37 2.90
C TRP A 12 0.67 8.21 2.18
N GLY A 13 1.37 7.11 1.92
CA GLY A 13 0.75 5.97 1.24
C GLY A 13 -0.39 5.34 2.05
N THR A 14 -0.25 5.26 3.37
CA THR A 14 -1.33 4.81 4.25
C THR A 14 -2.50 5.80 4.28
N ALA A 15 -2.24 7.11 4.35
CA ALA A 15 -3.30 8.11 4.31
C ALA A 15 -4.05 8.11 2.97
N PHE A 16 -3.33 7.97 1.86
CA PHE A 16 -3.94 7.84 0.54
C PHE A 16 -4.78 6.56 0.45
N ALA A 17 -4.28 5.44 0.98
CA ALA A 17 -5.01 4.18 0.98
C ALA A 17 -6.33 4.27 1.75
N GLN A 18 -6.35 4.96 2.89
CA GLN A 18 -7.58 5.29 3.63
C GLN A 18 -8.57 6.04 2.73
N ILE A 19 -8.15 7.16 2.14
CA ILE A 19 -9.02 8.01 1.30
C ILE A 19 -9.56 7.22 0.10
N ALA A 20 -8.70 6.44 -0.55
CA ALA A 20 -9.07 5.59 -1.68
C ALA A 20 -10.10 4.53 -1.29
N ALA A 21 -9.93 3.90 -0.13
CA ALA A 21 -10.86 2.91 0.40
C ALA A 21 -12.20 3.54 0.81
N ASP A 22 -12.19 4.72 1.44
CA ASP A 22 -13.40 5.49 1.77
C ASP A 22 -14.20 5.88 0.52
N ALA A 23 -13.52 6.07 -0.62
CA ALA A 23 -14.16 6.27 -1.92
C ALA A 23 -14.73 4.97 -2.54
N GLY A 24 -14.73 3.84 -1.82
CA GLY A 24 -15.32 2.58 -2.22
C GLY A 24 -14.44 1.71 -3.12
N ASN A 25 -13.11 1.82 -2.99
CA ASN A 25 -12.14 1.00 -3.74
C ASN A 25 -11.51 -0.09 -2.87
N ASP A 26 -11.00 -1.13 -3.53
CA ASP A 26 -10.14 -2.13 -2.91
C ASP A 26 -8.69 -1.65 -3.01
N VAL A 27 -7.98 -1.62 -1.88
CA VAL A 27 -6.63 -1.04 -1.83
C VAL A 27 -5.63 -2.03 -1.28
N VAL A 28 -4.53 -2.19 -2.01
CA VAL A 28 -3.42 -3.03 -1.60
C VAL A 28 -2.17 -2.17 -1.46
N ILE A 29 -1.56 -2.19 -0.27
CA ILE A 29 -0.35 -1.42 0.02
C ILE A 29 0.88 -2.32 -0.11
N TRP A 30 1.88 -1.88 -0.86
CA TRP A 30 3.21 -2.48 -0.78
C TRP A 30 4.01 -1.87 0.37
N GLY A 31 4.49 -2.73 1.27
CA GLY A 31 5.41 -2.38 2.35
C GLY A 31 6.68 -3.22 2.25
N ARG A 32 7.79 -2.74 2.81
CA ARG A 32 9.04 -3.53 2.88
C ARG A 32 9.29 -4.17 4.24
N ASP A 33 8.54 -3.74 5.24
CA ASP A 33 8.65 -4.16 6.63
C ASP A 33 7.49 -5.12 6.92
N GLU A 34 7.83 -6.38 7.18
CA GLU A 34 6.85 -7.44 7.40
C GLU A 34 5.96 -7.12 8.60
N PHE A 35 6.50 -6.52 9.68
CA PHE A 35 5.74 -6.15 10.86
C PHE A 35 4.64 -5.12 10.53
N ILE A 36 4.97 -4.13 9.70
CA ILE A 36 3.98 -3.13 9.26
C ILE A 36 2.94 -3.75 8.33
N VAL A 37 3.36 -4.64 7.43
CA VAL A 37 2.46 -5.32 6.49
C VAL A 37 1.46 -6.22 7.22
N GLU A 38 1.94 -7.00 8.18
CA GLU A 38 1.11 -7.88 9.01
C GLU A 38 0.13 -7.07 9.86
N SER A 39 0.57 -5.98 10.50
CA SER A 39 -0.32 -5.12 11.29
C SER A 39 -1.39 -4.45 10.42
N ILE A 40 -1.04 -3.96 9.21
CA ILE A 40 -2.05 -3.42 8.29
C ILE A 40 -3.06 -4.49 7.87
N THR A 41 -2.61 -5.72 7.60
CA THR A 41 -3.48 -6.77 7.06
C THR A 41 -4.35 -7.42 8.12
N ASN A 42 -3.80 -7.70 9.30
CA ASN A 42 -4.48 -8.44 10.35
C ASN A 42 -5.15 -7.51 11.38
N GLU A 43 -4.54 -6.36 11.64
CA GLU A 43 -5.01 -5.41 12.65
C GLU A 43 -5.59 -4.15 12.02
N HIS A 44 -5.49 -3.94 10.70
CA HIS A 44 -5.92 -2.72 10.01
C HIS A 44 -5.37 -1.44 10.65
N VAL A 45 -4.11 -1.46 11.09
CA VAL A 45 -3.42 -0.30 11.67
C VAL A 45 -2.02 -0.19 11.06
N ASN A 46 -1.54 1.02 10.83
CA ASN A 46 -0.12 1.26 10.58
C ASN A 46 0.52 1.90 11.82
N PRO A 47 1.08 1.10 12.75
CA PRO A 47 1.49 1.58 14.06
C PRO A 47 2.66 2.56 14.00
N ALA A 48 3.48 2.52 12.94
CA ALA A 48 4.65 3.39 12.80
C ALA A 48 4.30 4.81 12.33
N PHE A 49 3.22 4.97 11.54
CA PHE A 49 2.94 6.25 10.88
C PHE A 49 1.60 6.86 11.26
N HIS A 50 0.62 6.06 11.67
CA HIS A 50 -0.72 6.51 12.09
C HIS A 50 -1.22 5.67 13.29
N PRO A 51 -0.54 5.73 14.44
CA PRO A 51 -0.92 4.93 15.60
C PRO A 51 -2.35 5.26 16.04
N GLY A 52 -3.17 4.21 16.21
CA GLY A 52 -4.58 4.33 16.62
C GLY A 52 -5.58 4.58 15.49
N LEU A 53 -5.13 4.85 14.26
CA LEU A 53 -6.02 4.93 13.10
C LEU A 53 -6.36 3.52 12.60
N LYS A 54 -7.66 3.20 12.58
CA LYS A 54 -8.16 1.95 12.00
C LYS A 54 -8.49 2.15 10.53
N LEU A 55 -7.77 1.45 9.66
CA LEU A 55 -8.01 1.42 8.22
C LEU A 55 -9.28 0.59 7.90
N PRO A 56 -9.97 0.88 6.77
CA PRO A 56 -11.05 0.05 6.27
C PRO A 56 -10.57 -1.37 5.98
N THR A 57 -11.47 -2.35 6.12
CA THR A 57 -11.15 -3.77 5.89
C THR A 57 -10.84 -4.11 4.42
N SER A 58 -11.19 -3.22 3.48
CA SER A 58 -10.78 -3.30 2.08
C SER A 58 -9.33 -2.91 1.83
N VAL A 59 -8.62 -2.43 2.87
CA VAL A 59 -7.18 -2.15 2.84
C VAL A 59 -6.43 -3.32 3.46
N TRP A 60 -5.50 -3.88 2.69
CA TRP A 60 -4.50 -4.83 3.18
C TRP A 60 -3.13 -4.52 2.58
N ALA A 61 -2.09 -5.19 3.07
CA ALA A 61 -0.73 -4.94 2.62
C ALA A 61 0.02 -6.23 2.28
N SER A 62 1.08 -6.11 1.48
CA SER A 62 2.01 -7.22 1.24
C SER A 62 3.43 -6.72 1.02
N THR A 63 4.41 -7.55 1.38
CA THR A 63 5.82 -7.36 1.03
C THR A 63 6.13 -7.77 -0.40
N ASN A 64 5.26 -8.56 -1.03
CA ASN A 64 5.41 -9.03 -2.41
C ASN A 64 4.77 -8.04 -3.40
N VAL A 65 5.59 -7.31 -4.14
CA VAL A 65 5.12 -6.32 -5.12
C VAL A 65 4.26 -6.91 -6.24
N ALA A 66 4.56 -8.13 -6.72
CA ALA A 66 3.77 -8.79 -7.75
C ALA A 66 2.36 -9.10 -7.26
N THR A 67 2.21 -9.45 -5.98
CA THR A 67 0.90 -9.62 -5.33
C THR A 67 0.13 -8.31 -5.24
N VAL A 68 0.81 -7.20 -4.93
CA VAL A 68 0.20 -5.87 -4.84
C VAL A 68 -0.26 -5.36 -6.21
N LEU A 69 0.58 -5.52 -7.24
CA LEU A 69 0.29 -5.05 -8.60
C LEU A 69 -0.75 -5.90 -9.35
N ARG A 70 -0.93 -7.17 -8.96
CA ARG A 70 -1.83 -8.10 -9.66
C ARG A 70 -3.25 -7.55 -9.75
N GLY A 71 -3.69 -7.27 -10.97
CA GLY A 71 -5.05 -6.81 -11.28
C GLY A 71 -5.34 -5.38 -10.81
N ALA A 72 -4.32 -4.57 -10.53
CA ALA A 72 -4.50 -3.17 -10.19
C ALA A 72 -4.91 -2.36 -11.43
N ASP A 73 -6.00 -1.60 -11.32
CA ASP A 73 -6.45 -0.64 -12.33
C ASP A 73 -5.65 0.66 -12.25
N ILE A 74 -5.23 1.02 -11.03
CA ILE A 74 -4.49 2.24 -10.73
C ILE A 74 -3.30 1.90 -9.83
N VAL A 75 -2.12 2.42 -10.18
CA VAL A 75 -0.91 2.32 -9.38
C VAL A 75 -0.52 3.69 -8.86
N VAL A 76 -0.32 3.80 -7.55
CA VAL A 76 0.06 5.02 -6.85
C VAL A 76 1.46 4.86 -6.28
N LEU A 77 2.39 5.70 -6.74
CA LEU A 77 3.79 5.66 -6.33
C LEU A 77 3.98 6.56 -5.10
N ALA A 78 3.91 5.96 -3.91
CA ALA A 78 4.00 6.64 -2.61
C ALA A 78 5.33 6.35 -1.87
N ILE A 79 6.39 6.10 -2.64
CA ILE A 79 7.77 5.97 -2.13
C ILE A 79 8.58 7.25 -2.34
N GLN A 80 9.72 7.32 -1.67
CA GLN A 80 10.70 8.39 -1.81
C GLN A 80 11.17 8.53 -3.27
N ALA A 81 11.17 9.76 -3.80
CA ALA A 81 11.54 10.05 -5.18
C ALA A 81 12.99 9.60 -5.51
N GLN A 82 13.89 9.64 -4.52
CA GLN A 82 15.29 9.26 -4.64
C GLN A 82 15.48 7.79 -5.04
N VAL A 83 14.58 6.91 -4.61
CA VAL A 83 14.65 5.47 -4.89
C VAL A 83 13.64 5.03 -5.95
N LEU A 84 12.77 5.93 -6.41
CA LEU A 84 11.68 5.59 -7.32
C LEU A 84 12.18 4.95 -8.62
N ARG A 85 13.22 5.52 -9.24
CA ARG A 85 13.74 5.02 -10.52
C ARG A 85 14.25 3.58 -10.39
N SER A 86 15.06 3.27 -9.39
CA SER A 86 15.61 1.92 -9.23
C SER A 86 14.50 0.91 -8.92
N ARG A 87 13.52 1.29 -8.09
CA ARG A 87 12.36 0.45 -7.79
C ARG A 87 11.51 0.16 -9.03
N LEU A 88 11.25 1.15 -9.88
CA LEU A 88 10.51 0.92 -11.13
C LEU A 88 11.22 -0.04 -12.07
N VAL A 89 12.57 -0.04 -12.10
CA VAL A 89 13.33 -1.04 -12.87
C VAL A 89 13.15 -2.44 -12.28
N GLU A 90 13.21 -2.57 -10.95
CA GLU A 90 12.99 -3.86 -10.26
C GLU A 90 11.57 -4.40 -10.47
N TRP A 91 10.56 -3.52 -10.47
CA TRP A 91 9.14 -3.90 -10.56
C TRP A 91 8.63 -4.14 -11.98
N ARG A 92 9.43 -3.84 -13.01
CA ARG A 92 9.04 -3.92 -14.42
C ARG A 92 8.51 -5.29 -14.86
N GLU A 93 8.96 -6.36 -14.22
CA GLU A 93 8.63 -7.74 -14.58
C GLU A 93 7.27 -8.22 -14.02
N HIS A 94 6.46 -7.31 -13.46
CA HIS A 94 5.21 -7.59 -12.76
C HIS A 94 4.07 -6.70 -13.25
#